data_AF-A0A090QU46-F1
#
_entry.id   AF-A0A090QU46-F1
#
_cell.length_a   1.000
_cell.length_b   1.000
_cell.length_c   1.000
_cell.angle_alpha   90.00
_cell.angle_beta   90.00
_cell.angle_gamma   90.00
#
_symmetry.space_group_name_H-M   'P 1'
#
loop_
_entity.id
_entity.type
_entity.pdbx_description
1 polymer ?
#
loop_
_entity_poly.entity_id
_entity_poly.type
_entity_poly.pdbx_seq_one_letter_code
_entity_poly.pdbx_strand_id
1 'polypeptide(L)'
;MADVIDQDQTHQTLQEVNQALENGMFVHVRRLLQDMEPEDIAHLLEASPPKERQVLWQLTDPEEQGEILDELSEDVKDGIVAQMAPDKLAAVTEGMETDDVAYVLRSLPDSKYQEVLAQMDATDRHRVEKAWPIRKKLPAGS
;
A
#
# COMPACT_ATOMS: atom_id res chain seq x y z
N MET A 1 16.59 6.75 -19.18
CA MET A 1 16.80 5.41 -19.79
C MET A 1 16.68 4.37 -18.70
N ALA A 2 15.46 4.20 -18.18
CA ALA A 2 15.04 3.12 -17.29
C ALA A 2 13.53 3.32 -17.18
N ASP A 3 12.78 2.84 -18.18
CA ASP A 3 11.32 3.05 -18.20
C ASP A 3 10.68 2.08 -19.20
N VAL A 4 11.09 0.82 -19.14
CA VAL A 4 10.34 -0.34 -19.65
C VAL A 4 10.90 -1.53 -18.88
N ILE A 5 10.31 -1.84 -17.73
CA ILE A 5 10.35 -3.22 -17.26
C ILE A 5 9.65 -4.01 -18.37
N ASP A 6 10.38 -4.93 -19.00
CA ASP A 6 9.89 -5.72 -20.12
C ASP A 6 8.64 -6.47 -19.65
N GLN A 7 7.48 -6.30 -20.29
CA GLN A 7 6.24 -6.95 -19.87
C GLN A 7 6.42 -8.48 -19.75
N ASP A 8 7.35 -9.04 -20.52
CA ASP A 8 7.73 -10.45 -20.43
C ASP A 8 8.45 -10.78 -19.12
N GLN A 9 9.27 -9.87 -18.58
CA GLN A 9 9.97 -10.04 -17.31
C GLN A 9 8.99 -9.98 -16.12
N THR A 10 8.06 -9.02 -16.09
CA THR A 10 7.01 -8.98 -15.05
C THR A 10 6.15 -10.24 -15.08
N HIS A 11 5.78 -10.72 -16.27
CA HIS A 11 5.00 -11.94 -16.42
C HIS A 11 5.77 -13.18 -15.94
N GLN A 12 7.07 -13.28 -16.24
CA GLN A 12 7.92 -14.37 -15.75
C GLN A 12 8.07 -14.34 -14.22
N THR A 13 8.33 -13.17 -13.64
CA THR A 13 8.41 -12.98 -12.19
C THR A 13 7.09 -13.36 -11.52
N LEU A 14 5.95 -12.93 -12.08
CA LEU A 14 4.63 -13.28 -11.55
C LEU A 14 4.38 -14.80 -11.57
N GLN A 15 4.80 -15.49 -12.63
CA GLN A 15 4.70 -16.96 -12.69
C GLN A 15 5.57 -17.64 -11.61
N GLU A 16 6.81 -17.19 -11.43
CA GLU A 16 7.71 -17.72 -10.39
C GLU A 16 7.12 -17.50 -8.99
N VAL A 17 6.67 -16.27 -8.72
CA VAL A 17 6.07 -15.87 -7.45
C VAL A 17 4.81 -16.70 -7.16
N ASN A 18 3.90 -16.85 -8.13
CA ASN A 18 2.69 -17.64 -7.95
C ASN A 18 3.01 -19.12 -7.68
N GLN A 19 3.93 -19.71 -8.45
CA GLN A 19 4.36 -21.09 -8.22
C GLN A 19 5.01 -21.24 -6.84
N ALA A 20 5.81 -20.27 -6.40
CA ALA A 20 6.42 -20.28 -5.08
C ALA A 20 5.37 -20.19 -3.96
N LEU A 21 4.36 -19.33 -4.11
CA LEU A 21 3.24 -19.21 -3.16
C LEU A 21 2.42 -20.50 -3.07
N GLU A 22 2.09 -21.13 -4.21
CA GLU A 22 1.36 -22.40 -4.25
C GLU A 22 2.10 -23.54 -3.54
N ASN A 23 3.44 -23.53 -3.60
CA ASN A 23 4.29 -24.50 -2.93
C ASN A 23 4.65 -24.10 -1.47
N GLY A 24 4.11 -22.99 -0.95
CA GLY A 24 4.36 -22.51 0.41
C GLY A 24 5.78 -21.95 0.62
N MET A 25 6.49 -21.56 -0.44
CA MET A 25 7.86 -21.05 -0.41
C MET A 25 7.93 -19.55 -0.07
N PHE A 26 7.26 -19.13 1.01
CA PHE A 26 7.13 -17.71 1.39
C PHE A 26 8.47 -17.00 1.64
N VAL A 27 9.48 -17.72 2.15
CA VAL A 27 10.82 -17.17 2.38
C VAL A 27 11.51 -16.85 1.06
N HIS A 28 11.29 -17.66 0.02
CA HIS A 28 11.81 -17.39 -1.33
C HIS A 28 11.14 -16.15 -1.93
N VAL A 29 9.81 -16.08 -1.84
CA VAL A 29 9.05 -14.92 -2.34
C VAL A 29 9.49 -13.64 -1.65
N ARG A 30 9.64 -13.64 -0.33
CA ARG A 30 10.12 -12.45 0.39
C ARG A 30 11.50 -12.00 -0.10
N ARG A 31 12.43 -12.94 -0.33
CA ARG A 31 13.76 -12.60 -0.85
C ARG A 31 13.67 -12.00 -2.25
N LEU A 32 12.84 -12.56 -3.13
CA LEU A 32 12.63 -12.00 -4.46
C LEU A 32 12.12 -10.55 -4.38
N LEU A 33 11.12 -10.30 -3.53
CA LEU A 33 10.57 -8.95 -3.33
C LEU A 33 11.61 -7.97 -2.78
N GLN A 34 12.46 -8.39 -1.83
CA GLN A 34 13.52 -7.55 -1.26
C GLN A 34 14.62 -7.17 -2.25
N ASP A 35 14.74 -7.88 -3.38
CA ASP A 35 15.71 -7.58 -4.42
C ASP A 35 15.10 -6.71 -5.55
N MET A 36 13.83 -6.29 -5.42
CA MET A 36 13.07 -5.50 -6.41
C MET A 36 12.89 -4.05 -5.95
N GLU A 37 12.81 -3.12 -6.89
CA GLU A 37 12.47 -1.72 -6.59
C GLU A 37 10.96 -1.59 -6.26
N PRO A 38 10.54 -0.57 -5.50
CA PRO A 38 9.13 -0.35 -5.15
C PRO A 38 8.17 -0.33 -6.35
N GLU A 39 8.60 0.28 -7.46
CA GLU A 39 7.84 0.34 -8.73
C GLU A 39 7.59 -1.05 -9.34
N ASP A 40 8.59 -1.93 -9.30
CA ASP A 40 8.51 -3.31 -9.78
C ASP A 40 7.54 -4.13 -8.93
N ILE A 41 7.59 -3.94 -7.61
CA ILE A 41 6.68 -4.60 -6.67
C ILE A 41 5.25 -4.11 -6.89
N ALA A 42 5.05 -2.81 -7.11
CA ALA A 42 3.75 -2.26 -7.45
C ALA A 42 3.17 -2.90 -8.71
N HIS A 43 3.93 -2.95 -9.81
CA HIS A 43 3.51 -3.64 -11.04
C HIS A 43 3.15 -5.12 -10.81
N LEU A 44 3.94 -5.83 -9.99
CA LEU A 44 3.66 -7.22 -9.64
C LEU A 44 2.33 -7.36 -8.87
N LEU A 45 2.08 -6.47 -7.90
CA LEU A 45 0.83 -6.45 -7.12
C LEU A 45 -0.37 -6.16 -8.02
N GLU A 46 -0.25 -5.24 -8.98
CA GLU A 46 -1.31 -4.90 -9.94
C GLU A 46 -1.65 -6.06 -10.87
N ALA A 47 -0.62 -6.75 -11.37
CA ALA A 47 -0.77 -7.93 -12.23
C ALA A 47 -1.26 -9.17 -11.45
N SER A 48 -1.16 -9.17 -10.12
CA SER A 48 -1.58 -10.28 -9.28
C SER A 48 -3.10 -10.32 -9.06
N PRO A 49 -3.73 -11.51 -9.02
CA PRO A 49 -5.12 -11.64 -8.63
C PRO A 49 -5.35 -11.21 -7.17
N PRO A 50 -6.58 -10.83 -6.77
CA PRO A 50 -6.83 -10.20 -5.47
C PRO A 50 -6.38 -11.01 -4.25
N LYS A 51 -6.46 -12.35 -4.32
CA LYS A 51 -6.09 -13.23 -3.21
C LYS A 51 -4.57 -13.27 -3.03
N GLU A 52 -3.84 -13.50 -4.12
CA GLU A 52 -2.37 -13.57 -4.14
C GLU A 52 -1.77 -12.20 -3.83
N ARG A 53 -2.37 -11.12 -4.34
CA ARG A 53 -1.97 -9.74 -4.02
C ARG A 53 -1.95 -9.45 -2.52
N GLN A 54 -2.96 -9.90 -1.78
CA GLN A 54 -3.00 -9.72 -0.32
C GLN A 54 -1.87 -10.49 0.38
N VAL A 55 -1.53 -11.67 -0.12
CA VAL A 55 -0.40 -12.45 0.41
C VAL A 55 0.92 -11.75 0.08
N LEU A 56 1.10 -11.27 -1.14
CA LEU A 56 2.31 -10.55 -1.56
C LEU A 56 2.52 -9.27 -0.75
N TRP A 57 1.46 -8.48 -0.57
CA TRP A 57 1.50 -7.30 0.29
C TRP A 57 1.98 -7.61 1.72
N GLN A 58 1.60 -8.76 2.28
CA GLN A 58 2.07 -9.17 3.61
C GLN A 58 3.53 -9.64 3.63
N LEU A 59 4.11 -9.94 2.47
CA LEU A 59 5.49 -10.39 2.32
C LEU A 59 6.45 -9.26 1.93
N THR A 60 5.94 -8.08 1.54
CA THR A 60 6.78 -6.90 1.27
C THR A 60 7.44 -6.40 2.55
N ASP A 61 8.58 -5.73 2.40
CA ASP A 61 9.25 -5.10 3.53
C ASP A 61 8.37 -3.95 4.09
N PRO A 62 8.01 -3.96 5.37
CA PRO A 62 7.23 -2.87 5.97
C PRO A 62 7.88 -1.49 5.81
N GLU A 63 9.20 -1.41 5.71
CA GLU A 63 9.92 -0.13 5.51
C GLU A 63 9.68 0.44 4.10
N GLU A 64 9.44 -0.41 3.10
CA GLU A 64 9.21 -0.03 1.70
C GLU A 64 7.72 0.10 1.37
N GLN A 65 6.82 -0.33 2.26
CA GLN A 65 5.37 -0.33 2.02
C GLN A 65 4.80 1.06 1.70
N GLY A 66 5.39 2.13 2.23
CA GLY A 66 4.99 3.50 1.91
C GLY A 66 5.26 3.84 0.45
N GLU A 67 6.50 3.60 0.00
CA GLU A 67 6.95 3.84 -1.38
C GLU A 67 6.19 2.95 -2.38
N ILE A 68 5.99 1.67 -2.03
CA ILE A 68 5.18 0.75 -2.86
C ILE A 68 3.74 1.26 -2.97
N LEU A 69 3.14 1.79 -1.88
CA LEU A 69 1.80 2.39 -1.98
C LEU A 69 1.79 3.59 -2.91
N ASP A 70 2.83 4.40 -2.95
CA ASP A 70 2.89 5.59 -3.80
C ASP A 70 2.84 5.23 -5.29
N GLU A 71 3.56 4.17 -5.68
CA GLU A 71 3.65 3.68 -7.07
C GLU A 71 2.39 2.93 -7.55
N LEU A 72 1.53 2.46 -6.63
CA LEU A 72 0.31 1.72 -7.00
C LEU A 72 -0.76 2.62 -7.62
N SER A 73 -1.44 2.10 -8.64
CA SER A 73 -2.68 2.67 -9.17
C SER A 73 -3.76 2.79 -8.09
N GLU A 74 -4.61 3.81 -8.24
CA GLU A 74 -5.65 4.19 -7.26
C GLU A 74 -6.51 2.98 -6.85
N ASP A 75 -7.01 2.20 -7.81
CA ASP A 75 -7.89 1.06 -7.56
C ASP A 75 -7.22 -0.04 -6.72
N VAL A 76 -5.94 -0.30 -6.96
CA VAL A 76 -5.18 -1.35 -6.25
C VAL A 76 -4.77 -0.86 -4.87
N LYS A 77 -4.32 0.40 -4.77
CA LYS A 77 -4.01 1.09 -3.52
C LYS A 77 -5.20 1.07 -2.58
N ASP A 78 -6.37 1.52 -3.03
CA ASP A 78 -7.61 1.53 -2.25
C ASP A 78 -8.03 0.12 -1.82
N GLY A 79 -7.88 -0.87 -2.69
CA GLY A 79 -8.18 -2.27 -2.38
C GLY A 79 -7.30 -2.86 -1.27
N ILE A 80 -6.02 -2.48 -1.21
CA ILE A 80 -5.08 -2.88 -0.16
C ILE A 80 -5.39 -2.13 1.14
N VAL A 81 -5.48 -0.79 1.06
CA VAL A 81 -5.74 0.12 2.19
C VAL A 81 -7.06 -0.21 2.89
N ALA A 82 -8.10 -0.56 2.14
CA ALA A 82 -9.40 -0.96 2.69
C ALA A 82 -9.30 -2.19 3.61
N GLN A 83 -8.37 -3.11 3.34
CA GLN A 83 -8.19 -4.36 4.08
C GLN A 83 -7.17 -4.25 5.22
N MET A 84 -6.34 -3.21 5.23
CA MET A 84 -5.34 -3.01 6.29
C MET A 84 -5.96 -2.68 7.64
N ALA A 85 -5.34 -3.18 8.72
CA ALA A 85 -5.68 -2.76 10.07
C ALA A 85 -5.24 -1.30 10.32
N PRO A 86 -5.95 -0.52 11.17
CA PRO A 86 -5.65 0.89 11.39
C PRO A 86 -4.23 1.17 11.88
N ASP A 87 -3.70 0.32 12.75
CA ASP A 87 -2.33 0.41 13.28
C ASP A 87 -1.28 0.19 12.19
N LYS A 88 -1.52 -0.78 11.31
CA LYS A 88 -0.65 -1.03 10.15
C LYS A 88 -0.68 0.13 9.17
N LEU A 89 -1.86 0.70 8.92
CA LEU A 89 -1.97 1.83 8.01
C LEU A 89 -1.30 3.09 8.57
N ALA A 90 -1.39 3.32 9.89
CA ALA A 90 -0.63 4.38 10.55
C ALA A 90 0.89 4.19 10.39
N ALA A 91 1.39 2.96 10.57
CA ALA A 91 2.81 2.67 10.40
C ALA A 91 3.30 2.87 8.95
N VAL A 92 2.53 2.40 7.96
CA VAL A 92 2.91 2.55 6.55
C VAL A 92 2.94 4.02 6.12
N THR A 93 2.05 4.85 6.68
CA THR A 93 1.95 6.28 6.34
C THR A 93 2.98 7.17 7.04
N GLU A 94 3.74 6.65 8.01
CA GLU A 94 4.79 7.39 8.74
C GLU A 94 5.90 7.90 7.80
N GLY A 95 6.33 7.06 6.84
CA GLY A 95 7.39 7.39 5.88
C GLY A 95 6.93 8.15 4.62
N MET A 96 5.62 8.22 4.37
CA MET A 96 5.07 8.77 3.12
C MET A 96 5.03 10.30 3.12
N GLU A 97 4.99 10.92 1.94
CA GLU A 97 4.79 12.37 1.82
C GLU A 97 3.38 12.79 2.30
N THR A 98 3.26 14.05 2.73
CA THR A 98 2.03 14.52 3.39
C THR A 98 0.80 14.49 2.47
N ASP A 99 1.00 14.77 1.18
CA ASP A 99 -0.08 14.78 0.19
C ASP A 99 -0.55 13.35 -0.13
N ASP A 100 0.36 12.38 -0.16
CA ASP A 100 0.05 10.96 -0.38
C ASP A 100 -0.63 10.32 0.83
N VAL A 101 -0.21 10.66 2.05
CA VAL A 101 -0.95 10.27 3.26
C VAL A 101 -2.37 10.83 3.21
N ALA A 102 -2.55 12.10 2.82
CA ALA A 102 -3.87 12.68 2.67
C ALA A 102 -4.70 11.96 1.60
N TYR A 103 -4.07 11.52 0.52
CA TYR A 103 -4.69 10.68 -0.50
C TYR A 103 -5.18 9.35 0.09
N VAL A 104 -4.31 8.59 0.73
CA VAL A 104 -4.61 7.27 1.31
C VAL A 104 -5.72 7.36 2.34
N LEU A 105 -5.68 8.37 3.20
CA LEU A 105 -6.65 8.51 4.28
C LEU A 105 -8.02 9.00 3.81
N ARG A 106 -8.12 9.67 2.65
CA ARG A 106 -9.42 10.20 2.14
C ARG A 106 -10.34 9.11 1.61
N SER A 107 -9.81 7.96 1.21
CA SER A 107 -10.62 6.83 0.71
C SER A 107 -11.22 5.98 1.85
N LEU A 108 -10.79 6.22 3.09
CA LEU A 108 -11.28 5.52 4.27
C LEU A 108 -12.66 6.02 4.75
N PRO A 109 -13.50 5.12 5.28
CA PRO A 109 -14.66 5.53 6.09
C PRO A 109 -14.23 6.30 7.35
N ASP A 110 -15.06 7.25 7.78
CA ASP A 110 -14.76 8.17 8.89
C ASP A 110 -14.33 7.44 10.19
N SER A 111 -14.93 6.28 10.50
CA SER A 111 -14.57 5.49 11.67
C SER A 111 -13.13 4.95 11.58
N LYS A 112 -12.77 4.37 10.43
CA LYS A 112 -11.43 3.83 10.20
C LYS A 112 -10.39 4.93 10.14
N TYR A 113 -10.72 6.07 9.53
CA TYR A 113 -9.88 7.27 9.55
C TYR A 113 -9.53 7.71 10.98
N GLN A 114 -10.52 7.80 11.87
CA GLN A 114 -10.29 8.17 13.27
C GLN A 114 -9.45 7.13 14.02
N GLU A 115 -9.68 5.84 13.75
CA GLU A 115 -8.86 4.77 14.33
C GLU A 115 -7.40 4.88 13.90
N VAL A 116 -7.12 5.17 12.62
CA VAL A 116 -5.76 5.36 12.11
C VAL A 116 -5.08 6.56 12.77
N LEU A 117 -5.75 7.72 12.85
CA LEU A 117 -5.22 8.91 13.53
C LEU A 117 -4.90 8.66 15.01
N ALA A 118 -5.67 7.78 15.66
CA ALA A 118 -5.43 7.41 17.06
C ALA A 118 -4.20 6.51 17.25
N GLN A 119 -3.77 5.80 16.21
CA GLN A 119 -2.54 4.98 16.22
C GLN A 119 -1.30 5.78 15.82
N MET A 120 -1.47 6.88 15.07
CA MET A 120 -0.38 7.77 14.69
C MET A 120 0.25 8.48 15.89
N ASP A 121 1.55 8.76 15.78
CA ASP A 121 2.25 9.61 16.72
C ASP A 121 1.75 11.08 16.65
N ALA A 122 2.20 11.92 17.59
CA ALA A 122 1.73 13.30 17.64
C ALA A 122 2.22 14.16 16.46
N THR A 123 3.38 13.83 15.88
CA THR A 123 3.99 14.57 14.77
C THR A 123 3.24 14.27 13.48
N ASP A 124 3.02 12.99 13.18
CA ASP A 124 2.32 12.54 11.98
C ASP A 124 0.85 12.89 12.01
N ARG A 125 0.17 12.69 13.15
CA ARG A 125 -1.22 13.14 13.29
C ARG A 125 -1.35 14.63 13.00
N HIS A 126 -0.45 15.46 13.54
CA HIS A 126 -0.48 16.90 13.31
C HIS A 126 -0.17 17.28 11.86
N ARG A 127 0.73 16.54 11.20
CA ARG A 127 1.04 16.69 9.77
C ARG A 127 -0.21 16.44 8.92
N VAL A 128 -0.92 15.34 9.20
CA VAL A 128 -2.17 14.99 8.53
C VAL A 128 -3.28 16.01 8.82
N GLU A 129 -3.51 16.38 10.08
CA GLU A 129 -4.54 17.35 10.48
C GLU A 129 -4.32 18.75 9.88
N LYS A 130 -3.07 19.13 9.60
CA LYS A 130 -2.74 20.40 8.95
C LYS A 130 -2.98 20.37 7.44
N ALA A 131 -2.56 19.31 6.77
CA ALA A 131 -2.78 19.14 5.34
C ALA A 131 -4.27 18.95 5.03
N TRP A 132 -4.97 18.30 5.95
CA TRP A 132 -6.40 18.08 5.88
C TRP A 132 -7.08 18.55 7.17
N PRO A 133 -7.44 19.85 7.28
CA PRO A 133 -8.18 20.35 8.42
C PRO A 133 -9.60 19.77 8.39
N ILE A 134 -9.75 18.58 8.97
CA ILE A 134 -10.98 17.84 9.30
C ILE A 134 -12.13 18.20 8.37
N ARG A 135 -12.40 17.33 7.37
CA ARG A 135 -13.61 17.26 6.54
C ARG A 135 -14.73 18.15 7.09
N LYS A 136 -14.67 19.45 6.79
CA LYS A 136 -15.55 20.44 7.43
C LYS A 136 -16.94 20.16 6.88
N LYS A 137 -17.73 19.41 7.64
CA LYS A 137 -19.18 19.23 7.50
C LYS A 137 -19.67 19.26 6.05
N LEU A 138 -19.71 18.11 5.37
CA LEU A 138 -20.84 17.96 4.45
C LEU A 138 -22.10 17.91 5.32
N PRO A 139 -23.07 18.82 5.16
CA PRO A 139 -24.35 18.68 5.84
C PRO A 139 -24.96 17.34 5.44
N ALA A 140 -25.32 16.54 6.44
CA ALA A 140 -26.12 15.35 6.25
C ALA A 140 -27.46 15.76 5.62
N GLY A 141 -27.66 15.39 4.36
CA GLY A 141 -28.96 15.42 3.69
C GLY A 141 -29.54 16.81 3.40
N SER A 142 -29.83 17.04 2.12
CA SER A 142 -30.98 17.82 1.69
C SER A 142 -31.58 17.13 0.48
#